data_AF-A0A2N5KIB1-F1
#
_entry.id   AF-A0A2N5KIB1-F1
#
_cell.length_a   1.000
_cell.length_b   1.000
_cell.length_c   1.000
_cell.angle_alpha   90.00
_cell.angle_beta   90.00
_cell.angle_gamma   90.00
#
_symmetry.space_group_name_H-M   'P 1'
#
loop_
_entity.id
_entity.type
_entity.pdbx_description
1 polymer ?
#
loop_
_entity_poly.entity_id
_entity_poly.type
_entity_poly.pdbx_seq_one_letter_code
_entity_poly.pdbx_strand_id
1 'polypeptide(L)'
;MQREQPEVYITVNAELQPDPVAFWLCQLPGMTATLLLQLLATVGSATAIMQLSSRALREQGVPPALVAKIVAGAREVPQVAAGLKGLQRLGIIPLPLAAPTYPQRLRDLQHPPMVVYVLGAWPVLEQLAVVVKPDAFTAESGAAWAELSRSALSQLALAAFEPEIAPDAPAPRLLGVPFGLLLARQRLAPNVWQQVVQGATTLLSTAPPTAQLHSALAAAAIPCLPATVVGLSRAVVVGTPHGAHAEPTLAAARSLGVPAFIWGLAPGAALPPNVRRLRPGKAGARALAAALGITKTGAITVQQERLF
;
A
#
# COMPACT_ATOMS: atom_id res chain seq x y z
N MET A 1 -17.75 6.67 -36.30
CA MET A 1 -17.52 5.31 -35.75
C MET A 1 -16.91 5.44 -34.36
N GLN A 2 -17.75 5.46 -33.32
CA GLN A 2 -17.28 5.28 -31.94
C GLN A 2 -16.90 3.80 -31.80
N ARG A 3 -15.60 3.52 -31.62
CA ARG A 3 -15.16 2.16 -31.27
C ARG A 3 -15.61 1.92 -29.83
N GLU A 4 -16.62 1.07 -29.64
CA GLU A 4 -16.90 0.43 -28.35
C GLU A 4 -15.60 -0.25 -27.90
N GLN A 5 -14.97 0.33 -26.88
CA GLN A 5 -13.78 -0.27 -26.27
C GLN A 5 -14.27 -1.41 -25.37
N PRO A 6 -13.68 -2.61 -25.45
CA PRO A 6 -14.03 -3.70 -24.56
C PRO A 6 -13.77 -3.26 -23.11
N GLU A 7 -14.79 -3.36 -22.25
CA GLU A 7 -14.62 -3.25 -20.81
C GLU A 7 -13.71 -4.39 -20.35
N VAL A 8 -12.43 -4.07 -20.16
CA VAL A 8 -11.48 -4.99 -19.56
C VAL A 8 -11.76 -4.98 -18.06
N TYR A 9 -12.50 -5.98 -17.59
CA TYR A 9 -12.77 -6.17 -16.17
C TYR A 9 -11.47 -6.60 -15.48
N ILE A 10 -10.95 -5.74 -14.60
CA ILE A 10 -9.86 -6.09 -13.70
C ILE A 10 -10.47 -7.02 -12.65
N THR A 11 -9.94 -8.24 -12.52
CA THR A 11 -10.39 -9.20 -11.51
C THR A 11 -10.09 -8.64 -10.13
N VAL A 12 -11.13 -8.14 -9.47
CA VAL A 12 -11.09 -7.76 -8.06
C VAL A 12 -11.54 -8.95 -7.23
N ASN A 13 -10.89 -9.19 -6.09
CA ASN A 13 -11.38 -10.18 -5.13
C ASN A 13 -12.82 -9.83 -4.72
N ALA A 14 -13.77 -10.68 -5.12
CA ALA A 14 -15.22 -10.47 -4.96
C ALA A 14 -15.66 -10.32 -3.48
N GLU A 15 -14.80 -10.66 -2.53
CA GLU A 15 -15.09 -10.69 -1.10
C GLU A 15 -14.89 -9.34 -0.37
N LEU A 16 -14.14 -8.38 -0.95
CA LEU A 16 -13.93 -7.07 -0.33
C LEU A 16 -15.08 -6.11 -0.65
N GLN A 17 -16.02 -6.01 0.29
CA GLN A 17 -17.07 -4.99 0.26
C GLN A 17 -16.62 -3.74 1.04
N PRO A 18 -16.51 -2.57 0.40
CA PRO A 18 -16.17 -1.33 1.08
C PRO A 18 -17.33 -0.91 1.97
N ASP A 19 -17.02 -0.59 3.22
CA ASP A 19 -17.99 -0.10 4.20
C ASP A 19 -18.33 1.38 3.87
N PRO A 20 -19.57 1.69 3.44
CA PRO A 20 -19.96 3.03 3.05
C PRO A 20 -19.96 4.02 4.21
N VAL A 21 -20.23 3.55 5.43
CA VAL A 21 -20.23 4.37 6.63
C VAL A 21 -18.79 4.70 7.02
N ALA A 22 -17.91 3.70 7.04
CA ALA A 22 -16.48 3.92 7.29
C ALA A 22 -15.86 4.86 6.25
N PHE A 23 -16.16 4.65 4.97
CA PHE A 23 -15.67 5.51 3.90
C PHE A 23 -16.16 6.95 4.05
N TRP A 24 -17.47 7.14 4.29
CA TRP A 24 -18.03 8.46 4.48
C TRP A 24 -17.40 9.22 5.67
N LEU A 25 -17.24 8.57 6.83
CA LEU A 25 -16.58 9.17 7.99
C LEU A 25 -15.16 9.64 7.65
N CYS A 26 -14.43 8.87 6.86
CA CYS A 26 -13.07 9.22 6.46
C CYS A 26 -12.99 10.43 5.51
N GLN A 27 -14.09 10.80 4.85
CA GLN A 27 -14.15 11.96 3.95
C GLN A 27 -14.62 13.25 4.65
N LEU A 28 -15.04 13.19 5.92
CA LEU A 28 -15.60 14.34 6.62
C LEU A 28 -14.54 15.43 6.82
N PRO A 29 -14.78 16.68 6.36
CA PRO A 29 -13.84 17.77 6.61
C PRO A 29 -13.77 18.08 8.10
N GLY A 30 -12.57 18.00 8.66
CA GLY A 30 -12.28 18.14 10.09
C GLY A 30 -12.14 16.81 10.84
N MET A 31 -12.46 15.67 10.21
CA MET A 31 -12.13 14.36 10.76
C MET A 31 -10.64 14.08 10.55
N THR A 32 -9.91 13.87 11.64
CA THR A 32 -8.50 13.47 11.60
C THR A 32 -8.36 11.97 11.89
N ALA A 33 -7.26 11.38 11.45
CA ALA A 33 -6.94 9.99 11.74
C ALA A 33 -6.93 9.69 13.25
N THR A 34 -6.29 10.57 14.04
CA THR A 34 -6.21 10.43 15.50
C THR A 34 -7.60 10.45 16.15
N LEU A 35 -8.45 11.41 15.77
CA LEU A 35 -9.80 11.49 16.30
C LEU A 35 -10.64 10.27 15.91
N LEU A 36 -10.54 9.83 14.65
CA LEU A 36 -11.28 8.67 14.16
C LEU A 36 -10.84 7.38 14.89
N LEU A 37 -9.53 7.17 15.07
CA LEU A 37 -9.00 6.03 15.81
C LEU A 37 -9.40 6.06 17.29
N GLN A 38 -9.41 7.23 17.92
CA GLN A 38 -9.90 7.39 19.29
C GLN A 38 -11.38 6.99 19.40
N LEU A 39 -12.22 7.48 18.48
CA LEU A 39 -13.63 7.12 18.43
C LEU A 39 -13.83 5.62 18.18
N LEU A 40 -13.05 5.01 17.29
CA LEU A 40 -13.11 3.57 17.03
C LEU A 40 -12.68 2.75 18.26
N ALA A 41 -11.67 3.22 19.00
CA ALA A 41 -11.22 2.55 20.22
C ALA A 41 -12.29 2.59 21.33
N THR A 42 -13.08 3.66 21.42
CA THR A 42 -14.12 3.79 22.46
C THR A 42 -15.47 3.20 22.06
N VAL A 43 -15.83 3.27 20.77
CA VAL A 43 -17.17 2.92 20.25
C VAL A 43 -17.17 1.62 19.45
N GLY A 44 -16.02 1.17 18.97
CA GLY A 44 -15.81 -0.13 18.32
C GLY A 44 -16.05 -0.18 16.81
N SER A 45 -16.95 0.64 16.24
CA SER A 45 -17.24 0.61 14.80
C SER A 45 -17.68 1.95 14.21
N ALA A 46 -17.47 2.10 12.91
CA ALA A 46 -17.94 3.25 12.13
C ALA A 46 -19.45 3.47 12.25
N THR A 47 -20.24 2.39 12.15
CA THR A 47 -21.70 2.43 12.29
C THR A 47 -22.12 2.89 13.68
N ALA A 48 -21.45 2.41 14.73
CA ALA A 48 -21.77 2.83 16.09
C ALA A 48 -21.39 4.30 16.36
N ILE A 49 -20.30 4.81 15.75
CA ILE A 49 -19.95 6.24 15.80
C ILE A 49 -21.07 7.10 15.20
N MET A 50 -21.63 6.68 14.06
CA MET A 50 -22.74 7.40 13.42
C MET A 50 -24.04 7.40 14.24
N GLN A 51 -24.21 6.43 15.14
CA GLN A 51 -25.40 6.32 16.00
C GLN A 51 -25.28 7.11 17.31
N LEU A 52 -24.11 7.68 17.61
CA LEU A 52 -23.92 8.47 18.82
C LEU A 52 -24.76 9.74 18.81
N SER A 53 -25.28 10.10 19.98
CA SER A 53 -25.93 11.40 20.17
C SER A 53 -24.93 12.55 20.06
N SER A 54 -25.42 13.75 19.73
CA SER A 54 -24.58 14.97 19.72
C SER A 54 -23.86 15.21 21.04
N ARG A 55 -24.49 14.84 22.17
CA ARG A 55 -23.88 14.95 23.50
C ARG A 55 -22.71 13.98 23.65
N ALA A 56 -22.92 12.70 23.32
CA ALA A 56 -21.89 11.67 23.41
C ALA A 56 -20.68 12.01 22.52
N LEU A 57 -20.91 12.48 21.29
CA LEU A 57 -19.82 12.90 20.41
C LEU A 57 -18.99 14.06 21.00
N ARG A 58 -19.63 15.05 21.62
CA ARG A 58 -18.92 16.16 22.29
C ARG A 58 -18.11 15.68 23.50
N GLU A 59 -18.67 14.76 24.28
CA GLU A 59 -17.97 14.14 25.42
C GLU A 59 -16.72 13.36 24.97
N GLN A 60 -16.72 12.84 23.73
CA GLN A 60 -15.53 12.24 23.09
C GLN A 60 -14.57 13.27 22.46
N GLY A 61 -14.79 14.57 22.66
CA GLY A 61 -13.92 15.64 22.16
C GLY A 61 -14.15 16.01 20.68
N VAL A 62 -15.25 15.56 20.06
CA VAL A 62 -15.57 15.89 18.67
C VAL A 62 -15.97 17.37 18.56
N PRO A 63 -15.34 18.17 17.67
CA PRO A 63 -15.66 19.58 17.50
C PRO A 63 -17.12 19.82 17.07
N PRO A 64 -17.80 20.90 17.52
CA PRO A 64 -19.22 21.12 17.24
C PRO A 64 -19.61 21.07 15.76
N ALA A 65 -18.75 21.62 14.87
CA ALA A 65 -18.99 21.58 13.43
C ALA A 65 -18.94 20.15 12.86
N LEU A 66 -18.07 19.29 13.40
CA LEU A 66 -17.99 17.88 12.99
C LEU A 66 -19.14 17.07 13.58
N VAL A 67 -19.57 17.35 14.82
CA VAL A 67 -20.76 16.74 15.42
C VAL A 67 -21.99 16.96 14.55
N ALA A 68 -22.22 18.19 14.11
CA ALA A 68 -23.36 18.52 13.24
C ALA A 68 -23.35 17.70 11.93
N LYS A 69 -22.17 17.52 11.32
CA LYS A 69 -22.00 16.70 10.11
C LYS A 69 -22.25 15.21 10.39
N ILE A 70 -21.69 14.67 11.48
CA ILE A 70 -21.87 13.26 11.86
C ILE A 70 -23.37 12.95 12.03
N VAL A 71 -24.07 13.80 12.78
CA VAL A 71 -25.50 13.62 13.09
C VAL A 71 -26.39 13.78 11.85
N ALA A 72 -26.08 14.71 10.96
CA ALA A 72 -26.85 14.91 9.72
C ALA A 72 -26.57 13.85 8.63
N GLY A 73 -25.42 13.19 8.72
CA GLY A 73 -24.80 12.43 7.64
C GLY A 73 -25.45 11.11 7.24
N ALA A 74 -26.38 10.58 8.03
CA ALA A 74 -27.09 9.34 7.70
C ALA A 74 -27.77 9.38 6.31
N ARG A 75 -28.15 10.58 5.86
CA ARG A 75 -28.77 10.80 4.54
C ARG A 75 -27.79 10.70 3.37
N GLU A 76 -26.50 10.87 3.60
CA GLU A 76 -25.46 10.85 2.56
C GLU A 76 -24.94 9.42 2.28
N VAL A 77 -25.06 8.52 3.25
CA VAL A 77 -24.55 7.13 3.16
C VAL A 77 -25.09 6.38 1.93
N PRO A 78 -26.38 6.45 1.54
CA PRO A 78 -26.85 5.79 0.32
C PRO A 78 -26.18 6.29 -0.96
N GLN A 79 -25.92 7.60 -1.05
CA GLN A 79 -25.21 8.19 -2.19
C GLN A 79 -23.75 7.74 -2.22
N VAL A 80 -23.09 7.69 -1.07
CA VAL A 80 -21.73 7.15 -0.92
C VAL A 80 -21.68 5.68 -1.35
N ALA A 81 -22.63 4.86 -0.90
CA ALA A 81 -22.71 3.46 -1.27
C ALA A 81 -22.88 3.28 -2.79
N ALA A 82 -23.67 4.12 -3.45
CA ALA A 82 -23.78 4.10 -4.92
C ALA A 82 -22.46 4.47 -5.60
N GLY A 83 -21.75 5.48 -5.10
CA GLY A 83 -20.42 5.86 -5.59
C GLY A 83 -19.38 4.75 -5.44
N LEU A 84 -19.38 4.07 -4.29
CA LEU A 84 -18.50 2.92 -4.01
C LEU A 84 -18.76 1.76 -4.98
N LYS A 85 -20.02 1.45 -5.27
CA LYS A 85 -20.37 0.46 -6.30
C LYS A 85 -19.84 0.86 -7.68
N GLY A 86 -19.86 2.15 -8.00
CA GLY A 86 -19.26 2.68 -9.22
C GLY A 86 -17.74 2.45 -9.28
N LEU A 87 -17.04 2.72 -8.18
CA LEU A 87 -15.59 2.46 -8.09
C LEU A 87 -15.26 0.97 -8.18
N GLN A 88 -16.03 0.11 -7.51
CA GLN A 88 -15.84 -1.34 -7.55
C GLN A 88 -15.99 -1.89 -8.98
N ARG A 89 -16.97 -1.40 -9.76
CA ARG A 89 -17.13 -1.77 -11.18
C ARG A 89 -15.92 -1.42 -12.04
N LEU A 90 -15.18 -0.37 -11.65
CA LEU A 90 -13.94 0.06 -12.30
C LEU A 90 -12.70 -0.66 -11.73
N GLY A 91 -12.91 -1.63 -10.86
CA GLY A 91 -11.84 -2.39 -10.21
C GLY A 91 -11.19 -1.71 -9.01
N ILE A 92 -11.70 -0.53 -8.61
CA ILE A 92 -11.12 0.29 -7.53
C ILE A 92 -11.82 -0.03 -6.21
N ILE A 93 -11.04 -0.46 -5.21
CA ILE A 93 -11.51 -0.66 -3.84
C ILE A 93 -10.95 0.42 -2.93
N PRO A 94 -11.81 1.26 -2.33
CA PRO A 94 -11.42 2.11 -1.22
C PRO A 94 -11.33 1.30 0.09
N LEU A 95 -10.24 1.49 0.81
CA LEU A 95 -9.96 0.93 2.13
C LEU A 95 -9.94 2.08 3.14
N PRO A 96 -11.08 2.40 3.78
CA PRO A 96 -11.14 3.47 4.76
C PRO A 96 -10.58 3.03 6.11
N LEU A 97 -9.92 3.94 6.82
CA LEU A 97 -9.28 3.71 8.12
C LEU A 97 -10.22 3.04 9.14
N ALA A 98 -11.50 3.41 9.09
CA ALA A 98 -12.54 2.89 9.97
C ALA A 98 -13.11 1.52 9.56
N ALA A 99 -12.72 0.96 8.41
CA ALA A 99 -13.16 -0.37 8.01
C ALA A 99 -12.37 -1.45 8.77
N PRO A 100 -13.03 -2.57 9.15
CA PRO A 100 -12.36 -3.73 9.74
C PRO A 100 -11.25 -4.31 8.86
N THR A 101 -11.43 -4.25 7.53
CA THR A 101 -10.49 -4.75 6.51
C THR A 101 -9.26 -3.87 6.29
N TYR A 102 -9.19 -2.70 6.95
CA TYR A 102 -8.04 -1.82 6.85
C TYR A 102 -6.80 -2.45 7.52
N PRO A 103 -5.63 -2.49 6.85
CA PRO A 103 -4.45 -3.15 7.39
C PRO A 103 -3.98 -2.59 8.73
N GLN A 104 -3.78 -3.46 9.73
CA GLN A 104 -3.35 -3.04 11.06
C GLN A 104 -1.99 -2.32 11.04
N ARG A 105 -1.04 -2.72 10.18
CA ARG A 105 0.24 -2.00 10.08
C ARG A 105 0.11 -0.57 9.56
N LEU A 106 -0.91 -0.31 8.74
CA LEU A 106 -1.27 1.06 8.35
C LEU A 106 -1.99 1.77 9.50
N ARG A 107 -2.81 1.03 10.28
CA ARG A 107 -3.27 1.31 11.66
C ARG A 107 -2.28 2.13 12.48
N ASP A 108 -1.12 1.52 12.58
CA ASP A 108 -0.10 1.85 13.58
C ASP A 108 0.86 2.96 13.11
N LEU A 109 0.66 3.51 11.90
CA LEU A 109 1.42 4.67 11.43
C LEU A 109 1.12 5.88 12.32
N GLN A 110 2.11 6.73 12.56
CA GLN A 110 1.94 8.00 13.29
C GLN A 110 0.87 8.89 12.63
N HIS A 111 0.83 8.89 11.29
CA HIS A 111 -0.14 9.62 10.48
C HIS A 111 -0.76 8.66 9.46
N PRO A 112 -1.72 7.82 9.89
CA PRO A 112 -2.26 6.78 9.02
C PRO A 112 -3.16 7.40 7.96
N PRO A 113 -3.10 6.95 6.69
CA PRO A 113 -3.91 7.54 5.63
C PRO A 113 -5.39 7.24 5.87
N MET A 114 -6.22 8.27 5.82
CA MET A 114 -7.66 8.16 6.07
C MET A 114 -8.35 7.16 5.13
N VAL A 115 -7.90 7.11 3.87
CA VAL A 115 -8.34 6.13 2.88
C VAL A 115 -7.15 5.73 2.02
N VAL A 116 -7.05 4.43 1.74
CA VAL A 116 -6.16 3.89 0.71
C VAL A 116 -7.02 3.34 -0.42
N TYR A 117 -6.75 3.74 -1.65
CA TYR A 117 -7.40 3.20 -2.83
C TYR A 117 -6.52 2.13 -3.47
N VAL A 118 -7.14 1.05 -3.91
CA VAL A 118 -6.47 -0.09 -4.50
C VAL A 118 -7.11 -0.43 -5.84
N LEU A 119 -6.31 -0.77 -6.85
CA LEU A 119 -6.76 -1.31 -8.13
C LEU A 119 -6.02 -2.62 -8.40
N GLY A 120 -6.75 -3.74 -8.41
CA GLY A 120 -6.18 -5.08 -8.57
C GLY A 120 -6.47 -6.00 -7.37
N ALA A 121 -5.66 -7.04 -7.21
CA ALA A 121 -5.83 -8.05 -6.16
C ALA A 121 -5.49 -7.51 -4.76
N TRP A 122 -6.36 -7.74 -3.77
CA TRP A 122 -6.16 -7.31 -2.38
C TRP A 122 -6.80 -8.31 -1.38
N PRO A 123 -6.21 -8.61 -0.21
CA PRO A 123 -4.94 -8.11 0.29
C PRO A 123 -3.77 -8.66 -0.50
N VAL A 124 -2.74 -7.84 -0.56
CA VAL A 124 -1.48 -8.19 -1.17
C VAL A 124 -0.66 -8.89 -0.09
N LEU A 125 -0.76 -10.23 0.01
CA LEU A 125 -0.19 -11.05 1.09
C LEU A 125 1.27 -10.66 1.42
N GLU A 126 1.52 -10.36 2.69
CA GLU A 126 2.81 -10.11 3.38
C GLU A 126 4.06 -9.95 2.49
N GLN A 127 4.27 -8.74 1.97
CA GLN A 127 5.32 -8.49 0.97
C GLN A 127 6.60 -7.87 1.53
N LEU A 128 7.65 -8.00 0.73
CA LEU A 128 8.85 -7.18 0.83
C LEU A 128 8.60 -5.87 0.03
N ALA A 129 8.93 -4.70 0.58
CA ALA A 129 9.10 -3.52 -0.27
C ALA A 129 10.54 -3.49 -0.75
N VAL A 130 10.73 -3.29 -2.05
CA VAL A 130 12.04 -2.93 -2.58
C VAL A 130 11.81 -1.64 -3.33
N VAL A 131 12.12 -0.55 -2.66
CA VAL A 131 12.04 0.78 -3.25
C VAL A 131 13.32 0.97 -4.04
N VAL A 132 13.30 0.55 -5.29
CA VAL A 132 14.43 0.73 -6.19
C VAL A 132 14.16 1.96 -7.03
N LYS A 133 15.09 2.92 -6.98
CA LYS A 133 15.19 3.96 -7.99
C LYS A 133 15.54 3.30 -9.33
N PRO A 134 14.99 3.70 -10.50
CA PRO A 134 15.11 2.94 -11.74
C PRO A 134 16.54 2.91 -12.28
N ASP A 135 17.39 3.86 -11.90
CA ASP A 135 18.83 3.88 -12.21
C ASP A 135 19.68 3.02 -11.26
N ALA A 136 19.07 2.49 -10.18
CA ALA A 136 19.75 1.64 -9.20
C ALA A 136 19.47 0.14 -9.40
N PHE A 137 18.51 -0.23 -10.26
CA PHE A 137 18.33 -1.63 -10.66
C PHE A 137 19.31 -2.00 -11.77
N THR A 138 20.55 -2.31 -11.40
CA THR A 138 21.58 -2.80 -12.33
C THR A 138 21.34 -4.28 -12.68
N ALA A 139 21.96 -4.77 -13.76
CA ALA A 139 21.95 -6.19 -14.10
C ALA A 139 22.39 -7.09 -12.92
N GLU A 140 23.34 -6.63 -12.10
CA GLU A 140 23.80 -7.33 -10.90
C GLU A 140 22.73 -7.41 -9.81
N SER A 141 22.00 -6.31 -9.57
CA SER A 141 20.87 -6.28 -8.64
C SER A 141 19.70 -7.14 -9.13
N GLY A 142 19.47 -7.18 -10.46
CA GLY A 142 18.48 -8.04 -11.10
C GLY A 142 18.80 -9.52 -10.94
N ALA A 143 20.05 -9.92 -11.17
CA ALA A 143 20.49 -11.30 -10.98
C ALA A 143 20.33 -11.75 -9.52
N ALA A 144 20.68 -10.87 -8.57
CA ALA A 144 20.55 -11.20 -7.16
C ALA A 144 19.11 -11.17 -6.65
N TRP A 145 18.26 -10.28 -7.20
CA TRP A 145 16.82 -10.32 -6.97
C TRP A 145 16.19 -11.61 -7.53
N ALA A 146 16.59 -12.05 -8.72
CA ALA A 146 16.13 -13.30 -9.30
C ALA A 146 16.54 -14.49 -8.43
N GLU A 147 17.77 -14.50 -7.90
CA GLU A 147 18.23 -15.52 -6.96
C GLU A 147 17.47 -15.47 -5.62
N LEU A 148 17.19 -14.28 -5.09
CA LEU A 148 16.38 -14.06 -3.90
C LEU A 148 14.95 -14.60 -4.07
N SER A 149 14.30 -14.20 -5.16
CA SER A 149 12.94 -14.63 -5.51
C SER A 149 12.87 -16.14 -5.73
N ARG A 150 13.93 -16.74 -6.29
CA ARG A 150 14.06 -18.19 -6.49
C ARG A 150 14.37 -18.94 -5.20
N SER A 151 15.03 -18.32 -4.22
CA SER A 151 15.44 -18.95 -2.95
C SER A 151 14.38 -18.83 -1.85
N ALA A 152 13.57 -17.77 -1.87
CA ALA A 152 12.51 -17.49 -0.89
C ALA A 152 11.11 -17.71 -1.49
N LEU A 153 11.01 -18.76 -2.31
CA LEU A 153 9.87 -19.21 -3.12
C LEU A 153 8.52 -18.82 -2.50
N SER A 154 7.72 -18.08 -3.28
CA SER A 154 6.36 -17.58 -3.06
C SER A 154 6.12 -16.49 -2.01
N GLN A 155 7.05 -16.19 -1.11
CA GLN A 155 6.82 -15.20 -0.03
C GLN A 155 7.44 -13.83 -0.31
N LEU A 156 8.31 -13.71 -1.31
CA LEU A 156 8.83 -12.43 -1.74
C LEU A 156 8.00 -11.86 -2.88
N ALA A 157 7.64 -10.60 -2.71
CA ALA A 157 6.97 -9.81 -3.70
C ALA A 157 7.61 -8.42 -3.68
N LEU A 158 7.56 -7.73 -4.82
CA LEU A 158 8.14 -6.40 -4.95
C LEU A 158 7.04 -5.34 -4.74
N ALA A 159 7.28 -4.40 -3.83
CA ALA A 159 6.55 -3.14 -3.81
C ALA A 159 7.43 -1.97 -4.30
N ALA A 160 6.93 -1.13 -5.20
CA ALA A 160 7.66 -0.02 -5.83
C ALA A 160 6.83 1.28 -5.93
N PHE A 161 7.43 2.38 -6.39
CA PHE A 161 6.75 3.63 -6.75
C PHE A 161 6.87 3.91 -8.25
N GLU A 162 5.89 4.59 -8.83
CA GLU A 162 5.99 5.12 -10.20
C GLU A 162 6.62 6.54 -10.18
N PRO A 163 7.46 6.93 -11.17
CA PRO A 163 7.97 6.17 -12.33
C PRO A 163 9.21 5.31 -12.04
N GLU A 164 9.44 4.90 -10.78
CA GLU A 164 10.73 4.34 -10.36
C GLU A 164 11.03 2.90 -10.85
N ILE A 165 10.18 2.33 -11.71
CA ILE A 165 10.36 0.96 -12.21
C ILE A 165 11.33 0.96 -13.40
N ALA A 166 12.49 0.32 -13.24
CA ALA A 166 13.39 0.08 -14.36
C ALA A 166 12.73 -0.87 -15.39
N PRO A 167 13.01 -0.72 -16.71
CA PRO A 167 12.40 -1.58 -17.73
C PRO A 167 12.64 -3.08 -17.52
N ASP A 168 13.83 -3.42 -17.00
CA ASP A 168 14.27 -4.79 -16.74
C ASP A 168 13.99 -5.23 -15.29
N ALA A 169 13.34 -4.38 -14.48
CA ALA A 169 12.94 -4.77 -13.15
C ALA A 169 11.83 -5.82 -13.19
N PRO A 170 11.81 -6.77 -12.25
CA PRO A 170 10.68 -7.67 -12.04
C PRO A 170 9.39 -6.84 -11.85
N ALA A 171 8.25 -7.37 -12.33
CA ALA A 171 6.97 -6.71 -12.13
C ALA A 171 6.65 -6.57 -10.63
N PRO A 172 6.39 -5.36 -10.12
CA PRO A 172 5.97 -5.20 -8.74
C PRO A 172 4.60 -5.84 -8.53
N ARG A 173 4.42 -6.51 -7.40
CA ARG A 173 3.09 -6.98 -6.98
C ARG A 173 2.28 -5.85 -6.37
N LEU A 174 2.94 -4.85 -5.80
CA LEU A 174 2.32 -3.63 -5.29
C LEU A 174 3.01 -2.40 -5.90
N LEU A 175 2.25 -1.50 -6.51
CA LEU A 175 2.80 -0.27 -7.09
C LEU A 175 2.10 0.94 -6.47
N GLY A 176 2.83 1.72 -5.69
CA GLY A 176 2.38 3.00 -5.17
C GLY A 176 2.39 4.07 -6.26
N VAL A 177 1.28 4.79 -6.43
CA VAL A 177 1.16 5.91 -7.38
C VAL A 177 0.71 7.19 -6.67
N PRO A 178 1.25 8.37 -7.05
CA PRO A 178 0.95 9.64 -6.38
C PRO A 178 -0.34 10.33 -6.91
N PHE A 179 -1.12 9.65 -7.75
CA PHE A 179 -2.29 10.20 -8.43
C PHE A 179 -3.52 9.31 -8.25
N GLY A 180 -4.70 9.81 -8.62
CA GLY A 180 -5.96 9.09 -8.55
C GLY A 180 -6.01 7.91 -9.53
N LEU A 181 -6.48 6.76 -9.06
CA LEU A 181 -6.44 5.50 -9.81
C LEU A 181 -7.27 5.50 -11.11
N LEU A 182 -8.22 6.42 -11.29
CA LEU A 182 -8.93 6.57 -12.57
C LEU A 182 -8.04 7.09 -13.69
N LEU A 183 -6.89 7.70 -13.35
CA LEU A 183 -5.91 8.17 -14.31
C LEU A 183 -4.86 7.11 -14.66
N ALA A 184 -4.87 5.96 -13.97
CA ALA A 184 -3.83 4.93 -14.09
C ALA A 184 -3.61 4.47 -15.53
N ARG A 185 -4.70 4.17 -16.27
CA ARG A 185 -4.61 3.74 -17.68
C ARG A 185 -3.92 4.75 -18.59
N GLN A 186 -4.06 6.06 -18.31
CA GLN A 186 -3.49 7.13 -19.12
C GLN A 186 -2.05 7.49 -18.72
N ARG A 187 -1.68 7.17 -17.48
CA ARG A 187 -0.41 7.58 -16.87
C ARG A 187 0.63 6.47 -16.85
N LEU A 188 0.20 5.23 -16.69
CA LEU A 188 1.11 4.10 -16.64
C LEU A 188 1.61 3.75 -18.03
N ALA A 189 2.88 3.33 -18.10
CA ALA A 189 3.43 2.74 -19.30
C ALA A 189 2.59 1.51 -19.72
N PRO A 190 2.44 1.23 -21.03
CA PRO A 190 1.56 0.16 -21.50
C PRO A 190 1.87 -1.22 -20.92
N ASN A 191 3.14 -1.54 -20.72
CA ASN A 191 3.59 -2.80 -20.10
C ASN A 191 3.15 -2.92 -18.64
N VAL A 192 3.24 -1.84 -17.85
CA VAL A 192 2.79 -1.81 -16.45
C VAL A 192 1.27 -1.93 -16.39
N TRP A 193 0.54 -1.24 -17.26
CA TRP A 193 -0.92 -1.37 -17.32
C TRP A 193 -1.37 -2.79 -17.67
N GLN A 194 -0.68 -3.46 -18.60
CA GLN A 194 -0.95 -4.87 -18.91
C GLN A 194 -0.76 -5.79 -17.69
N GLN A 195 0.26 -5.53 -16.86
CA GLN A 195 0.47 -6.28 -15.62
C GLN A 195 -0.67 -6.09 -14.62
N VAL A 196 -1.21 -4.86 -14.50
CA VAL A 196 -2.38 -4.57 -13.66
C VAL A 196 -3.62 -5.34 -14.16
N VAL A 197 -3.87 -5.28 -15.47
CA VAL A 197 -4.98 -5.99 -16.11
C VAL A 197 -4.89 -7.51 -15.91
N GLN A 198 -3.68 -8.07 -15.98
CA GLN A 198 -3.42 -9.50 -15.76
C GLN A 198 -3.48 -9.91 -14.28
N GLY A 199 -3.70 -8.97 -13.34
CA GLY A 199 -3.67 -9.23 -11.91
C GLY A 199 -2.25 -9.52 -11.37
N ALA A 200 -1.21 -9.23 -12.15
CA ALA A 200 0.18 -9.40 -11.73
C ALA A 200 0.61 -8.26 -10.80
N THR A 201 0.05 -7.07 -10.95
CA THR A 201 0.37 -5.86 -10.17
C THR A 201 -0.90 -5.25 -9.60
N THR A 202 -0.88 -4.93 -8.32
CA THR A 202 -1.91 -4.15 -7.65
C THR A 202 -1.43 -2.72 -7.49
N LEU A 203 -2.21 -1.73 -7.95
CA LEU A 203 -1.91 -0.32 -7.70
C LEU A 203 -2.45 0.12 -6.35
N LEU A 204 -1.73 1.02 -5.70
CA LEU A 204 -2.09 1.64 -4.44
C LEU A 204 -1.93 3.15 -4.54
N SER A 205 -2.93 3.89 -4.05
CA SER A 205 -2.88 5.35 -3.98
C SER A 205 -3.52 5.86 -2.69
N THR A 206 -2.95 6.90 -2.10
CA THR A 206 -3.58 7.67 -1.01
C THR A 206 -4.33 8.90 -1.53
N ALA A 207 -4.21 9.20 -2.83
CA ALA A 207 -4.96 10.25 -3.48
C ALA A 207 -6.36 9.77 -3.85
N PRO A 208 -7.39 10.65 -3.77
CA PRO A 208 -8.73 10.33 -4.26
C PRO A 208 -8.73 9.83 -5.72
N PRO A 209 -9.66 8.96 -6.14
CA PRO A 209 -9.58 8.27 -7.43
C PRO A 209 -9.54 9.21 -8.65
N THR A 210 -10.07 10.42 -8.51
CA THR A 210 -10.14 11.46 -9.55
C THR A 210 -9.00 12.48 -9.48
N ALA A 211 -8.13 12.42 -8.46
CA ALA A 211 -7.11 13.44 -8.23
C ALA A 211 -6.06 13.46 -9.35
N GLN A 212 -5.91 14.62 -9.99
CA GLN A 212 -4.88 14.84 -10.99
C GLN A 212 -3.52 15.09 -10.32
N LEU A 213 -2.42 14.72 -10.99
CA LEU A 213 -1.05 14.81 -10.45
C LEU A 213 -0.68 16.21 -9.92
N HIS A 214 -1.15 17.27 -10.57
CA HIS A 214 -0.87 18.66 -10.18
C HIS A 214 -1.95 19.26 -9.26
N SER A 215 -2.91 18.46 -8.80
CA SER A 215 -3.92 18.92 -7.85
C SER A 215 -3.35 18.98 -6.43
N ALA A 216 -3.89 19.86 -5.60
CA ALA A 216 -3.55 19.92 -4.17
C ALA A 216 -3.77 18.57 -3.46
N LEU A 217 -4.76 17.79 -3.89
CA LEU A 217 -5.06 16.45 -3.37
C LEU A 217 -3.96 15.44 -3.69
N ALA A 218 -3.42 15.45 -4.91
CA ALA A 218 -2.27 14.61 -5.26
C ALA A 218 -0.99 15.07 -4.55
N ALA A 219 -0.77 16.39 -4.44
CA ALA A 219 0.37 16.93 -3.71
C ALA A 219 0.37 16.50 -2.23
N ALA A 220 -0.79 16.43 -1.59
CA ALA A 220 -0.93 15.93 -0.22
C ALA A 220 -0.70 14.41 -0.08
N ALA A 221 -0.94 13.64 -1.14
CA ALA A 221 -0.76 12.19 -1.16
C ALA A 221 0.72 11.77 -1.27
N ILE A 222 1.53 12.51 -2.02
CA ILE A 222 2.97 12.25 -2.25
C ILE A 222 3.75 11.97 -0.96
N PRO A 223 3.73 12.82 0.08
CA PRO A 223 4.52 12.57 1.29
C PRO A 223 4.01 11.37 2.10
N CYS A 224 2.73 11.00 1.96
CA CYS A 224 2.13 9.88 2.69
C CYS A 224 2.42 8.52 2.03
N LEU A 225 2.67 8.51 0.72
CA LEU A 225 2.80 7.30 -0.07
C LEU A 225 4.00 6.42 0.36
N PRO A 226 5.22 6.97 0.65
CA PRO A 226 6.32 6.17 1.16
C PRO A 226 5.99 5.45 2.46
N ALA A 227 5.44 6.16 3.46
CA ALA A 227 5.06 5.56 4.73
C ALA A 227 3.98 4.47 4.57
N THR A 228 3.06 4.65 3.61
CA THR A 228 2.02 3.67 3.32
C THR A 228 2.60 2.39 2.72
N VAL A 229 3.44 2.49 1.69
CA VAL A 229 4.07 1.32 1.07
C VAL A 229 5.01 0.62 2.05
N VAL A 230 5.79 1.38 2.83
CA VAL A 230 6.68 0.82 3.86
C VAL A 230 5.89 0.14 4.98
N GLY A 231 4.78 0.73 5.44
CA GLY A 231 3.92 0.14 6.47
C GLY A 231 3.29 -1.19 6.03
N LEU A 232 3.06 -1.38 4.74
CA LEU A 232 2.57 -2.66 4.19
C LEU A 232 3.69 -3.71 4.01
N SER A 233 4.94 -3.35 4.27
CA SER A 233 6.10 -4.14 3.91
C SER A 233 6.82 -4.74 5.12
N ARG A 234 7.48 -5.88 4.93
CA ARG A 234 8.25 -6.58 5.98
C ARG A 234 9.72 -6.16 6.06
N ALA A 235 10.27 -5.66 4.96
CA ALA A 235 11.55 -4.96 4.93
C ALA A 235 11.55 -4.01 3.74
N VAL A 236 12.49 -3.07 3.75
CA VAL A 236 12.75 -2.12 2.67
C VAL A 236 14.14 -2.37 2.14
N VAL A 237 14.28 -2.46 0.82
CA VAL A 237 15.58 -2.43 0.16
C VAL A 237 15.62 -1.20 -0.75
N VAL A 238 16.67 -0.38 -0.62
CA VAL A 238 16.87 0.83 -1.44
C VAL A 238 18.15 0.69 -2.26
N GLY A 239 18.11 1.14 -3.51
CA GLY A 239 19.26 1.04 -4.42
C GLY A 239 20.39 2.04 -4.13
N THR A 240 20.05 3.22 -3.61
CA THR A 240 21.03 4.23 -3.17
C THR A 240 20.54 4.90 -1.88
N PRO A 241 21.43 5.36 -0.99
CA PRO A 241 21.02 6.15 0.18
C PRO A 241 20.50 7.55 -0.19
N HIS A 242 20.81 8.02 -1.41
CA HIS A 242 20.55 9.38 -1.86
C HIS A 242 19.63 9.35 -3.09
N GLY A 243 18.42 9.90 -2.93
CA GLY A 243 17.39 9.98 -3.96
C GLY A 243 16.11 10.60 -3.39
N ALA A 244 15.31 11.25 -4.25
CA ALA A 244 14.11 11.98 -3.86
C ALA A 244 13.10 11.13 -3.05
N HIS A 245 13.05 9.82 -3.32
CA HIS A 245 12.18 8.88 -2.62
C HIS A 245 12.92 7.96 -1.64
N ALA A 246 14.25 7.86 -1.72
CA ALA A 246 15.08 7.03 -0.85
C ALA A 246 15.05 7.52 0.60
N GLU A 247 15.26 8.82 0.82
CA GLU A 247 15.28 9.40 2.16
C GLU A 247 13.92 9.32 2.87
N PRO A 248 12.77 9.71 2.25
CA PRO A 248 11.46 9.50 2.86
C PRO A 248 11.15 8.03 3.16
N THR A 249 11.56 7.11 2.29
CA THR A 249 11.36 5.67 2.50
C THR A 249 12.19 5.16 3.66
N LEU A 250 13.48 5.52 3.75
CA LEU A 250 14.36 5.12 4.86
C LEU A 250 13.91 5.77 6.18
N ALA A 251 13.43 7.00 6.15
CA ALA A 251 12.85 7.68 7.31
C ALA A 251 11.59 6.95 7.80
N ALA A 252 10.68 6.58 6.88
CA ALA A 252 9.50 5.78 7.21
C ALA A 252 9.87 4.39 7.74
N ALA A 253 10.87 3.73 7.15
CA ALA A 253 11.32 2.43 7.62
C ALA A 253 11.86 2.52 9.06
N ARG A 254 12.62 3.58 9.35
CA ARG A 254 13.16 3.85 10.69
C ARG A 254 12.04 4.13 11.71
N SER A 255 11.07 4.97 11.38
CA SER A 255 9.97 5.31 12.31
C SER A 255 9.09 4.10 12.62
N LEU A 256 8.97 3.17 11.67
CA LEU A 256 8.14 1.96 11.79
C LEU A 256 8.92 0.73 12.28
N GLY A 257 10.22 0.85 12.53
CA GLY A 257 11.07 -0.28 12.90
C GLY A 257 11.17 -1.36 11.79
N VAL A 258 10.86 -1.01 10.55
CA VAL A 258 10.96 -1.91 9.41
C VAL A 258 12.43 -2.06 9.02
N PRO A 259 12.98 -3.28 8.93
CA PRO A 259 14.35 -3.50 8.52
C PRO A 259 14.66 -2.85 7.17
N ALA A 260 15.69 -2.01 7.12
CA ALA A 260 16.10 -1.30 5.93
C ALA A 260 17.46 -1.79 5.42
N PHE A 261 17.56 -1.97 4.11
CA PHE A 261 18.75 -2.44 3.42
C PHE A 261 19.13 -1.51 2.28
N ILE A 262 20.42 -1.36 2.02
CA ILE A 262 20.92 -0.68 0.82
C ILE A 262 21.67 -1.66 -0.08
N TRP A 263 21.29 -1.70 -1.35
CA TRP A 263 21.99 -2.41 -2.42
C TRP A 263 23.14 -1.59 -2.97
N GLY A 264 24.17 -2.23 -3.53
CA GLY A 264 25.11 -1.57 -4.44
C GLY A 264 26.03 -0.51 -3.85
N LEU A 265 26.02 -0.30 -2.52
CA LEU A 265 26.91 0.65 -1.88
C LEU A 265 28.37 0.19 -2.06
N ALA A 266 29.31 1.11 -2.32
CA ALA A 266 30.73 0.81 -2.42
C ALA A 266 31.30 0.33 -1.07
N PRO A 267 32.21 -0.65 -1.01
CA PRO A 267 32.84 -1.08 0.25
C PRO A 267 33.38 0.12 1.04
N GLY A 268 33.11 0.19 2.34
CA GLY A 268 33.56 1.31 3.20
C GLY A 268 32.66 2.56 3.19
N ALA A 269 31.71 2.68 2.26
CA ALA A 269 30.74 3.78 2.31
C ALA A 269 29.89 3.73 3.59
N ALA A 270 29.70 4.90 4.20
CA ALA A 270 28.93 5.08 5.42
C ALA A 270 27.47 4.68 5.20
N LEU A 271 26.89 4.00 6.19
CA LEU A 271 25.48 3.63 6.19
C LEU A 271 24.71 4.57 7.12
N PRO A 272 23.47 4.95 6.76
CA PRO A 272 22.57 5.58 7.71
C PRO A 272 22.34 4.66 8.94
N PRO A 273 22.00 5.23 10.10
CA PRO A 273 21.74 4.43 11.29
C PRO A 273 20.58 3.45 11.06
N ASN A 274 20.74 2.23 11.59
CA ASN A 274 19.80 1.12 11.47
C ASN A 274 19.56 0.61 10.04
N VAL A 275 20.43 0.98 9.09
CA VAL A 275 20.40 0.47 7.71
C VAL A 275 21.54 -0.53 7.51
N ARG A 276 21.22 -1.68 6.92
CA ARG A 276 22.19 -2.74 6.64
C ARG A 276 22.58 -2.73 5.17
N ARG A 277 23.82 -3.12 4.88
CA ARG A 277 24.26 -3.34 3.50
C ARG A 277 23.79 -4.71 3.03
N LEU A 278 23.16 -4.76 1.86
CA LEU A 278 22.82 -6.01 1.19
C LEU A 278 23.93 -6.35 0.19
N ARG A 279 24.63 -7.46 0.44
CA ARG A 279 25.68 -7.96 -0.46
C ARG A 279 25.04 -8.67 -1.66
N PRO A 280 25.65 -8.62 -2.86
CA PRO A 280 25.19 -9.44 -3.97
C PRO A 280 25.33 -10.94 -3.67
N GLY A 281 24.51 -11.75 -4.34
CA GLY A 281 24.55 -13.22 -4.29
C GLY A 281 23.94 -13.86 -3.04
N LYS A 282 24.25 -15.15 -2.84
CA LYS A 282 23.61 -16.04 -1.83
C LYS A 282 23.73 -15.53 -0.39
N ALA A 283 24.82 -14.85 -0.05
CA ALA A 283 25.04 -14.34 1.31
C ALA A 283 24.06 -13.20 1.66
N GLY A 284 23.86 -12.23 0.75
CA GLY A 284 22.86 -11.20 0.93
C GLY A 284 21.45 -11.77 0.91
N ALA A 285 21.20 -12.75 0.03
CA ALA A 285 19.91 -13.43 -0.01
C ALA A 285 19.53 -14.05 1.35
N ARG A 286 20.49 -14.73 2.00
CA ARG A 286 20.30 -15.28 3.35
C ARG A 286 20.11 -14.21 4.42
N ALA A 287 20.86 -13.11 4.35
CA ALA A 287 20.73 -12.02 5.32
C ALA A 287 19.35 -11.34 5.25
N LEU A 288 18.83 -11.15 4.03
CA LEU A 288 17.48 -10.62 3.82
C LEU A 288 16.42 -11.62 4.29
N ALA A 289 16.52 -12.89 3.91
CA ALA A 289 15.62 -13.95 4.37
C ALA A 289 15.57 -14.03 5.91
N ALA A 290 16.73 -14.00 6.57
CA ALA A 290 16.82 -14.00 8.02
C ALA A 290 16.13 -12.77 8.65
N ALA A 291 16.32 -11.57 8.07
CA ALA A 291 15.68 -10.35 8.55
C ALA A 291 14.16 -10.35 8.37
N LEU A 292 13.66 -11.08 7.37
CA LEU A 292 12.24 -11.28 7.15
C LEU A 292 11.64 -12.38 8.06
N GLY A 293 12.46 -13.08 8.84
CA GLY A 293 12.04 -14.24 9.62
C GLY A 293 11.79 -15.48 8.75
N ILE A 294 12.24 -15.46 7.49
CA ILE A 294 12.23 -16.61 6.59
C ILE A 294 13.41 -17.49 7.01
N THR A 295 13.22 -18.24 8.09
CA THR A 295 14.08 -19.39 8.37
C THR A 295 13.84 -20.39 7.23
N LYS A 296 14.89 -21.03 6.72
CA LYS A 296 14.72 -22.16 5.81
C LYS A 296 13.77 -23.13 6.51
N THR A 297 12.52 -23.22 6.05
CA THR A 297 11.71 -24.40 6.30
C THR A 297 12.50 -25.52 5.63
N GLY A 298 13.25 -26.24 6.45
CA GLY A 298 14.07 -27.35 6.01
C GLY A 298 13.19 -28.32 5.25
N ALA A 299 13.73 -28.86 4.17
CA ALA A 299 13.20 -29.99 3.45
C ALA A 299 11.70 -29.89 3.10
N ILE A 300 11.44 -29.84 1.79
CA ILE A 300 10.41 -30.73 1.26
C ILE A 300 10.84 -32.14 1.71
N THR A 301 10.45 -32.54 2.92
CA THR A 301 10.21 -33.94 3.20
C THR A 301 8.97 -34.17 2.38
N VAL A 302 9.19 -34.67 1.18
CA VAL A 302 8.21 -35.42 0.43
C VAL A 302 7.71 -36.45 1.43
N GLN A 303 6.61 -36.14 2.11
CA GLN A 303 5.76 -37.14 2.70
C GLN A 303 5.14 -37.83 1.49
N GLN A 304 5.97 -38.66 0.85
CA GLN A 304 5.54 -39.79 0.08
C GLN A 304 4.64 -40.53 1.06
N GLU A 305 3.33 -40.32 0.89
CA GLU A 305 2.36 -41.34 1.24
C GLU A 305 2.91 -42.64 0.63
N ARG A 306 3.57 -43.43 1.47
CA ARG A 306 3.80 -44.83 1.21
C ARG A 306 2.41 -45.44 1.20
N LEU A 307 1.80 -45.47 0.02
CA LEU A 307 0.89 -46.52 -0.37
C LEU A 307 1.70 -47.83 -0.35
N PHE A 308 1.71 -48.49 0.80
CA PHE A 308 1.72 -49.94 0.98
C PHE A 308 1.10 -50.26 2.33
#